data_AF-W2HME8-F1
#
_entry.id   AF-W2HME8-F1
#
_cell.length_a   1.000
_cell.length_b   1.000
_cell.length_c   1.000
_cell.angle_alpha   90.00
_cell.angle_beta   90.00
_cell.angle_gamma   90.00
#
_symmetry.space_group_name_H-M   'P 1'
#
loop_
_entity.id
_entity.type
_entity.pdbx_description
1 polymer ?
#
loop_
_entity_poly.entity_id
_entity_poly.type
_entity_poly.pdbx_seq_one_letter_code
_entity_poly.pdbx_strand_id
1 'polypeptide(L)'
;MFCRRVLLTLLSTAFALTTAATDCSKLPVFYFHGVRGDHTNAQNFVANLTAEGRTVVALTFCEMPCSLQAIVLQVPKAITQIREIVANSSEFNDGYIFLAHSQGGTISRAVIEEMDDHKVKRYISMAGLQNGQFIGPDKVEYSIANDGPFLKTLVPETMFNYSAYGPEDFYGKMQKDYVLYSIENPDAQYTYSQFNVNRWPQFGSFSTANFFLPVYNNVNRCLPGDNQCIYDQKRRKANFLKLEEAHFFASPA
;
A
#
# COMPACT_ATOMS: atom_id res chain seq x y z
N MET A 1 15.99 20.68 42.75
CA MET A 1 16.02 21.26 41.39
C MET A 1 14.59 21.24 40.86
N PHE A 2 13.73 22.17 41.29
CA PHE A 2 13.40 23.43 40.61
C PHE A 2 13.13 23.19 39.11
N CYS A 3 11.87 23.10 38.68
CA CYS A 3 11.07 24.30 38.45
C CYS A 3 9.79 24.37 39.32
N ARG A 4 9.58 25.53 39.96
CA ARG A 4 8.54 25.80 40.98
C ARG A 4 7.62 26.92 40.45
N ARG A 5 6.30 26.72 40.62
CA ARG A 5 5.20 27.70 40.81
C ARG A 5 4.91 28.74 39.70
N VAL A 6 3.64 28.83 39.30
CA VAL A 6 2.69 29.85 39.80
C VAL A 6 1.30 29.22 39.92
N LEU A 7 0.70 29.40 41.10
CA LEU A 7 -0.70 29.07 41.41
C LEU A 7 -1.53 30.32 41.07
N LEU A 8 -2.51 30.20 40.17
CA LEU A 8 -3.57 31.20 40.00
C LEU A 8 -4.90 30.46 40.12
N THR A 9 -5.54 30.65 41.27
CA THR A 9 -6.91 30.24 41.55
C THR A 9 -7.88 31.13 40.77
N LEU A 10 -8.58 30.55 39.80
CA LEU A 10 -9.85 31.07 39.30
C LEU A 10 -10.83 29.90 39.28
N LEU A 11 -11.83 29.98 40.17
CA LEU A 11 -13.03 29.15 40.10
C LEU A 11 -13.72 29.47 38.77
N SER A 12 -13.87 28.47 37.91
CA SER A 12 -14.82 28.48 36.82
C SER A 12 -15.25 27.04 36.61
N THR A 13 -16.54 26.78 36.77
CA THR A 13 -17.19 25.49 36.60
C THR A 13 -16.80 24.87 35.25
N ALA A 14 -15.85 23.94 35.29
CA ALA A 14 -15.54 23.11 34.13
C ALA A 14 -16.66 22.08 34.00
N PHE A 15 -17.54 22.28 33.01
CA PHE A 15 -18.20 21.15 32.38
C PHE A 15 -17.10 20.15 32.05
N ALA A 16 -17.12 18.99 32.72
CA ALA A 16 -16.34 17.85 32.30
C ALA A 16 -16.89 17.41 30.94
N LEU A 17 -16.41 18.04 29.87
CA LEU A 17 -16.33 17.38 28.59
C LEU A 17 -15.37 16.23 28.82
N THR A 18 -15.92 15.08 29.19
CA THR A 18 -15.30 13.79 28.94
C THR A 18 -15.14 13.68 27.44
N THR A 19 -14.12 14.33 26.88
CA THR A 19 -13.50 13.81 25.67
C THR A 19 -13.04 12.43 26.08
N ALA A 20 -13.82 11.42 25.72
CA ALA A 20 -13.32 10.05 25.69
C ALA A 20 -12.06 10.14 24.84
N ALA A 21 -10.90 10.17 25.48
CA ALA A 21 -9.68 9.82 24.81
C ALA A 21 -9.95 8.40 24.35
N THR A 22 -10.30 8.23 23.07
CA THR A 22 -10.40 6.92 22.46
C THR A 22 -9.07 6.29 22.79
N ASP A 23 -9.10 5.22 23.58
CA ASP A 23 -7.89 4.49 23.94
C ASP A 23 -7.34 3.94 22.62
N CYS A 24 -6.49 4.72 21.95
CA CYS A 24 -5.93 4.40 20.65
C CYS A 24 -5.16 3.07 20.72
N SER A 25 -4.89 2.58 21.93
CA SER A 25 -4.38 1.25 22.21
C SER A 25 -5.37 0.11 21.93
N LYS A 26 -6.58 0.34 21.38
CA LYS A 26 -7.54 -0.75 21.07
C LYS A 26 -8.20 -0.74 19.68
N LEU A 27 -7.82 0.18 18.78
CA LEU A 27 -8.42 0.21 17.45
C LEU A 27 -8.28 -1.14 16.73
N PRO A 28 -9.34 -1.62 16.04
CA PRO A 28 -9.28 -2.85 15.27
C PRO A 28 -8.35 -2.71 14.07
N VAL A 29 -7.83 -3.83 13.59
CA VAL A 29 -6.80 -3.87 12.54
C VAL A 29 -7.33 -4.60 11.31
N PHE A 30 -7.18 -3.99 10.14
CA PHE A 30 -7.27 -4.69 8.85
C PHE A 30 -5.88 -5.07 8.36
N TYR A 31 -5.69 -6.35 8.05
CA TYR A 31 -4.44 -6.83 7.44
C TYR A 31 -4.58 -7.02 5.94
N PHE A 32 -3.60 -6.52 5.18
CA PHE A 32 -3.48 -6.67 3.73
C PHE A 32 -2.30 -7.58 3.38
N HIS A 33 -2.59 -8.70 2.70
CA HIS A 33 -1.57 -9.65 2.26
C HIS A 33 -0.76 -9.12 1.06
N GLY A 34 0.39 -9.76 0.81
CA GLY A 34 1.26 -9.47 -0.33
C GLY A 34 0.89 -10.23 -1.60
N VAL A 35 1.71 -10.08 -2.63
CA VAL A 35 1.59 -10.85 -3.88
C VAL A 35 1.84 -12.33 -3.60
N ARG A 36 1.01 -13.20 -4.18
CA ARG A 36 0.92 -14.63 -3.89
C ARG A 36 0.70 -14.96 -2.39
N GLY A 37 0.19 -13.99 -1.63
CA GLY A 37 -0.19 -14.17 -0.24
C GLY A 37 -1.67 -14.47 -0.07
N ASP A 38 -2.04 -14.71 1.18
CA ASP A 38 -3.42 -14.87 1.64
C ASP A 38 -3.54 -14.42 3.12
N HIS A 39 -4.75 -14.51 3.67
CA HIS A 39 -5.05 -14.15 5.05
C HIS A 39 -4.21 -14.90 6.08
N THR A 40 -3.70 -16.09 5.77
CA THR A 40 -2.86 -16.86 6.71
C THR A 40 -1.53 -16.18 6.97
N ASN A 41 -1.07 -15.28 6.08
CA ASN A 41 0.10 -14.45 6.31
C ASN A 41 -0.07 -13.50 7.51
N ALA A 42 -1.29 -13.29 7.98
CA ALA A 42 -1.60 -12.50 9.17
C ALA A 42 -1.54 -13.30 10.48
N GLN A 43 -1.35 -14.63 10.46
CA GLN A 43 -1.56 -15.50 11.63
C GLN A 43 -0.86 -15.02 12.90
N ASN A 44 0.40 -14.60 12.81
CA ASN A 44 1.14 -14.08 13.97
C ASN A 44 0.57 -12.76 14.49
N PHE A 45 0.12 -11.86 13.60
CA PHE A 45 -0.52 -10.61 14.00
C PHE A 45 -1.87 -10.88 14.64
N VAL A 46 -2.67 -11.78 14.07
CA VAL A 46 -3.95 -12.19 14.63
C VAL A 46 -3.75 -12.76 16.02
N ALA A 47 -2.83 -13.71 16.19
CA ALA A 47 -2.55 -14.32 17.49
C ALA A 47 -2.11 -13.29 18.55
N ASN A 48 -1.11 -12.47 18.24
CA ASN A 48 -0.51 -11.56 19.22
C ASN A 48 -1.44 -10.40 19.57
N LEU A 49 -2.06 -9.75 18.58
CA LEU A 49 -2.93 -8.60 18.81
C LEU A 49 -4.27 -9.00 19.42
N THR A 50 -4.79 -10.19 19.11
CA THR A 50 -5.98 -10.73 19.79
C THR A 50 -5.68 -11.04 21.26
N ALA A 51 -4.48 -11.54 21.58
CA ALA A 51 -4.06 -11.74 22.96
C ALA A 51 -3.97 -10.42 23.76
N GLU A 52 -3.76 -9.29 23.08
CA GLU A 52 -3.84 -7.94 23.65
C GLU A 52 -5.27 -7.37 23.70
N GLY A 53 -6.27 -8.13 23.24
CA GLY A 53 -7.68 -7.72 23.22
C GLY A 53 -8.08 -6.83 22.04
N ARG A 54 -7.33 -6.87 20.93
CA ARG A 54 -7.70 -6.17 19.69
C ARG A 54 -8.38 -7.10 18.70
N THR A 55 -9.39 -6.60 18.00
CA THR A 55 -9.92 -7.27 16.81
C THR A 55 -8.94 -7.13 15.65
N VAL A 56 -8.62 -8.24 14.99
CA VAL A 56 -7.83 -8.27 13.76
C VAL A 56 -8.61 -9.00 12.68
N VAL A 57 -8.78 -8.35 11.54
CA VAL A 57 -9.40 -8.94 10.36
C VAL A 57 -8.37 -9.02 9.24
N ALA A 58 -7.95 -10.24 8.93
CA ALA A 58 -7.16 -10.50 7.74
C ALA A 58 -8.08 -10.48 6.52
N LEU A 59 -7.86 -9.52 5.63
CA LEU A 59 -8.67 -9.37 4.44
C LEU A 59 -8.37 -10.50 3.46
N THR A 60 -9.40 -10.95 2.75
CA THR A 60 -9.35 -12.10 1.82
C THR A 60 -9.65 -11.70 0.38
N PHE A 61 -9.61 -10.39 0.07
CA PHE A 61 -9.75 -9.93 -1.30
C PHE A 61 -8.58 -10.46 -2.12
N CYS A 62 -8.87 -11.11 -3.24
CA CYS A 62 -7.87 -11.44 -4.25
C CYS A 62 -6.63 -12.21 -3.75
N GLU A 63 -6.83 -13.23 -2.92
CA GLU A 63 -5.78 -14.12 -2.43
C GLU A 63 -5.20 -15.02 -3.53
N MET A 64 -3.99 -15.51 -3.27
CA MET A 64 -3.27 -16.47 -4.11
C MET A 64 -3.34 -16.06 -5.58
N PRO A 65 -3.57 -16.88 -6.63
CA PRO A 65 -3.21 -16.40 -7.98
C PRO A 65 -3.96 -15.14 -8.40
N CYS A 66 -5.09 -14.80 -7.77
CA CYS A 66 -5.75 -13.52 -7.99
C CYS A 66 -4.82 -12.33 -7.70
N SER A 67 -4.00 -12.37 -6.64
CA SER A 67 -3.07 -11.28 -6.27
C SER A 67 -2.07 -10.91 -7.37
N LEU A 68 -1.89 -11.77 -8.37
CA LEU A 68 -1.09 -11.48 -9.55
C LEU A 68 -1.79 -10.50 -10.51
N GLN A 69 -3.12 -10.40 -10.48
CA GLN A 69 -3.90 -9.50 -11.31
C GLN A 69 -3.53 -8.03 -11.08
N ALA A 70 -3.77 -7.17 -12.06
CA ALA A 70 -3.49 -5.74 -11.95
C ALA A 70 -4.08 -5.12 -10.67
N ILE A 71 -3.30 -4.26 -10.00
CA ILE A 71 -3.66 -3.66 -8.72
C ILE A 71 -4.93 -2.81 -8.83
N VAL A 72 -5.17 -2.19 -9.98
CA VAL A 72 -6.41 -1.44 -10.25
C VAL A 72 -7.68 -2.29 -10.12
N LEU A 73 -7.59 -3.61 -10.27
CA LEU A 73 -8.70 -4.54 -10.07
C LEU A 73 -8.82 -5.02 -8.62
N GLN A 74 -7.75 -4.91 -7.83
CA GLN A 74 -7.70 -5.35 -6.44
C GLN A 74 -8.22 -4.28 -5.48
N VAL A 75 -7.89 -3.00 -5.71
CA VAL A 75 -8.28 -1.87 -4.84
C VAL A 75 -9.80 -1.81 -4.63
N PRO A 76 -10.67 -1.90 -5.66
CA PRO A 76 -12.11 -1.89 -5.44
C PRO A 76 -12.60 -3.10 -4.64
N LYS A 77 -11.99 -4.28 -4.80
CA LYS A 77 -12.35 -5.48 -4.04
C LYS A 77 -12.04 -5.31 -2.55
N ALA A 78 -10.89 -4.73 -2.23
CA ALA A 78 -10.50 -4.42 -0.86
C ALA A 78 -11.47 -3.39 -0.23
N ILE A 79 -11.81 -2.32 -0.95
CA ILE A 79 -12.78 -1.31 -0.49
C ILE A 79 -14.14 -1.95 -0.19
N THR A 80 -14.65 -2.79 -1.09
CA THR A 80 -15.93 -3.49 -0.91
C THR A 80 -15.91 -4.33 0.36
N GLN A 81 -14.89 -5.18 0.53
CA GLN A 81 -14.78 -6.03 1.71
C GLN A 81 -14.69 -5.22 3.01
N ILE A 82 -13.90 -4.13 3.04
CA ILE A 82 -13.80 -3.26 4.22
C ILE A 82 -15.15 -2.62 4.54
N ARG A 83 -15.86 -2.08 3.55
CA ARG A 83 -17.19 -1.48 3.75
C ARG A 83 -18.19 -2.50 4.28
N GLU A 84 -18.19 -3.72 3.75
CA GLU A 84 -19.04 -4.80 4.25
C GLU A 84 -18.75 -5.13 5.71
N ILE A 85 -17.48 -5.20 6.12
CA ILE A 85 -17.10 -5.49 7.50
C ILE A 85 -17.48 -4.34 8.44
N VAL A 86 -17.17 -3.10 8.06
CA VAL A 86 -17.46 -1.91 8.87
C VAL A 86 -18.97 -1.70 9.03
N ALA A 87 -19.77 -1.98 7.99
CA ALA A 87 -21.23 -1.87 8.08
C ALA A 87 -21.85 -2.86 9.06
N ASN A 88 -21.18 -4.00 9.32
CA ASN A 88 -21.68 -5.09 10.14
C ASN A 88 -21.02 -5.19 11.53
N SER A 89 -20.07 -4.31 11.86
CA SER A 89 -19.36 -4.34 13.15
C SER A 89 -19.15 -2.94 13.73
N SER A 90 -19.74 -2.70 14.90
CA SER A 90 -19.62 -1.44 15.62
C SER A 90 -18.21 -1.18 16.16
N GLU A 91 -17.35 -2.20 16.25
CA GLU A 91 -15.95 -2.08 16.71
C GLU A 91 -15.13 -1.13 15.82
N PHE A 92 -15.52 -0.97 14.55
CA PHE A 92 -14.84 -0.13 13.57
C PHE A 92 -15.38 1.31 13.51
N ASN A 93 -16.39 1.65 14.33
CA ASN A 93 -17.05 2.96 14.27
C ASN A 93 -16.13 4.13 14.59
N ASP A 94 -15.20 3.93 15.53
CA ASP A 94 -14.24 4.95 15.98
C ASP A 94 -12.96 5.00 15.12
N GLY A 95 -12.86 4.11 14.14
CA GLY A 95 -11.75 4.00 13.20
C GLY A 95 -10.98 2.69 13.33
N TYR A 96 -9.91 2.58 12.54
CA TYR A 96 -9.15 1.35 12.42
C TYR A 96 -7.70 1.58 11.97
N ILE A 97 -6.89 0.55 12.12
CA ILE A 97 -5.50 0.51 11.66
C ILE A 97 -5.42 -0.32 10.39
N PHE A 98 -4.69 0.17 9.39
CA PHE A 98 -4.24 -0.65 8.28
C PHE A 98 -2.84 -1.17 8.55
N LEU A 99 -2.68 -2.49 8.50
CA LEU A 99 -1.41 -3.18 8.60
C LEU A 99 -1.18 -3.96 7.29
N ALA A 100 -0.16 -3.60 6.53
CA ALA A 100 -0.07 -4.07 5.16
C ALA A 100 1.33 -4.53 4.79
N HIS A 101 1.43 -5.71 4.17
CA HIS A 101 2.71 -6.32 3.81
C HIS A 101 2.95 -6.31 2.29
N SER A 102 4.17 -6.00 1.85
CA SER A 102 4.60 -6.14 0.46
C SER A 102 3.67 -5.40 -0.51
N GLN A 103 3.15 -6.06 -1.56
CA GLN A 103 2.15 -5.51 -2.47
C GLN A 103 0.90 -4.97 -1.75
N GLY A 104 0.49 -5.60 -0.63
CA GLY A 104 -0.59 -5.13 0.22
C GLY A 104 -0.35 -3.72 0.75
N GLY A 105 0.92 -3.33 0.95
CA GLY A 105 1.30 -1.95 1.26
C GLY A 105 0.85 -0.97 0.18
N THR A 106 1.13 -1.27 -1.09
CA THR A 106 0.70 -0.44 -2.21
C THR A 106 -0.82 -0.42 -2.37
N ILE A 107 -1.49 -1.56 -2.21
CA ILE A 107 -2.95 -1.67 -2.28
C ILE A 107 -3.62 -0.87 -1.17
N SER A 108 -3.18 -1.03 0.08
CA SER A 108 -3.77 -0.35 1.25
C SER A 108 -3.64 1.17 1.17
N ARG A 109 -2.53 1.70 0.65
CA ARG A 109 -2.41 3.13 0.36
C ARG A 109 -3.42 3.57 -0.69
N ALA A 110 -3.55 2.83 -1.77
CA ALA A 110 -4.53 3.14 -2.81
C ALA A 110 -5.98 3.07 -2.29
N VAL A 111 -6.29 2.14 -1.40
CA VAL A 111 -7.58 2.07 -0.69
C VAL A 111 -7.82 3.33 0.14
N ILE A 112 -6.83 3.76 0.94
CA ILE A 112 -6.93 5.03 1.70
C ILE A 112 -7.22 6.19 0.76
N GLU A 113 -6.46 6.30 -0.32
CA GLU A 113 -6.57 7.41 -1.25
C GLU A 113 -7.90 7.41 -2.04
N GLU A 114 -8.47 6.24 -2.37
CA GLU A 114 -9.71 6.14 -3.14
C GLU A 114 -11.01 6.10 -2.30
N MET A 115 -10.95 5.62 -1.05
CA MET A 115 -12.11 5.44 -0.19
C MET A 115 -12.43 6.70 0.64
N ASP A 116 -13.16 7.66 0.09
CA ASP A 116 -13.45 8.95 0.74
C ASP A 116 -14.02 8.86 2.17
N ASP A 117 -14.74 7.79 2.48
CA ASP A 117 -15.38 7.50 3.76
C ASP A 117 -14.51 6.67 4.72
N HIS A 118 -13.24 6.43 4.41
CA HIS A 118 -12.36 5.63 5.27
C HIS A 118 -12.22 6.27 6.66
N LYS A 119 -12.13 5.41 7.69
CA LYS A 119 -11.82 5.80 9.07
C LYS A 119 -10.46 5.28 9.54
N VAL A 120 -9.55 5.01 8.60
CA VAL A 120 -8.16 4.67 8.92
C VAL A 120 -7.53 5.79 9.75
N LYS A 121 -7.05 5.44 10.94
CA LYS A 121 -6.33 6.36 11.84
C LYS A 121 -4.83 6.19 11.72
N ARG A 122 -4.37 4.94 11.67
CA ARG A 122 -2.95 4.61 11.54
C ARG A 122 -2.72 3.70 10.36
N TYR A 123 -1.68 4.02 9.61
CA TYR A 123 -1.25 3.21 8.48
C TYR A 123 0.14 2.63 8.76
N ILE A 124 0.29 1.31 8.68
CA ILE A 124 1.55 0.60 8.88
C ILE A 124 1.85 -0.18 7.60
N SER A 125 2.87 0.26 6.87
CA SER A 125 3.34 -0.38 5.64
C SER A 125 4.63 -1.14 5.91
N MET A 126 4.61 -2.46 5.79
CA MET A 126 5.74 -3.35 6.01
C MET A 126 6.25 -3.88 4.68
N ALA A 127 7.46 -3.50 4.30
CA ALA A 127 8.05 -3.81 2.99
C ALA A 127 7.14 -3.38 1.82
N GLY A 128 6.33 -2.33 2.00
CA GLY A 128 5.39 -1.86 1.00
C GLY A 128 6.07 -1.28 -0.23
N LEU A 129 5.58 -1.63 -1.43
CA LEU A 129 6.11 -1.13 -2.71
C LEU A 129 5.63 0.30 -3.02
N GLN A 130 5.76 1.21 -2.05
CA GLN A 130 5.18 2.56 -2.08
C GLN A 130 5.66 3.39 -3.27
N ASN A 131 6.96 3.31 -3.56
CA ASN A 131 7.57 3.97 -4.71
C ASN A 131 7.88 2.98 -5.85
N GLY A 132 7.25 1.80 -5.80
CA GLY A 132 7.50 0.68 -6.70
C GLY A 132 8.78 -0.10 -6.42
N GLN A 133 8.96 -1.15 -7.21
CA GLN A 133 10.11 -2.03 -7.22
C GLN A 133 11.02 -1.66 -8.38
N PHE A 134 12.30 -1.41 -8.09
CA PHE A 134 13.36 -1.29 -9.09
C PHE A 134 14.53 -2.17 -8.67
N ILE A 135 14.82 -3.20 -9.47
CA ILE A 135 15.96 -4.09 -9.24
C ILE A 135 17.17 -3.39 -9.84
N GLY A 136 17.89 -2.63 -9.01
CA GLY A 136 19.09 -1.91 -9.44
C GLY A 136 20.26 -2.85 -9.77
N PRO A 137 21.36 -2.30 -10.30
CA PRO A 137 22.58 -3.07 -10.57
C PRO A 137 23.36 -3.46 -9.29
N ASP A 138 22.95 -2.95 -8.14
CA ASP A 138 23.52 -3.31 -6.84
C ASP A 138 22.70 -4.47 -6.25
N LYS A 139 23.38 -5.54 -5.83
CA LYS A 139 22.84 -6.87 -5.45
C LYS A 139 22.38 -7.79 -6.58
N VAL A 140 22.92 -7.64 -7.78
CA VAL A 140 22.61 -8.53 -8.91
C VAL A 140 22.80 -10.00 -8.57
N GLU A 141 23.89 -10.38 -7.90
CA GLU A 141 24.16 -11.76 -7.48
C GLU A 141 23.08 -12.33 -6.53
N TYR A 142 22.52 -11.51 -5.65
CA TYR A 142 21.40 -11.87 -4.78
C TYR A 142 20.09 -11.99 -5.57
N SER A 143 19.81 -11.05 -6.48
CA SER A 143 18.61 -11.09 -7.31
C SER A 143 18.62 -12.23 -8.33
N ILE A 144 19.77 -12.65 -8.81
CA ILE A 144 19.90 -13.83 -9.67
C ILE A 144 19.60 -15.11 -8.88
N ALA A 145 20.20 -15.25 -7.69
CA ALA A 145 20.09 -16.46 -6.89
C ALA A 145 18.70 -16.61 -6.23
N ASN A 146 18.10 -15.50 -5.80
CA ASN A 146 16.92 -15.51 -4.94
C ASN A 146 15.67 -14.89 -5.59
N ASP A 147 15.82 -13.83 -6.39
CA ASP A 147 14.66 -13.11 -6.96
C ASP A 147 14.23 -13.64 -8.34
N GLY A 148 15.17 -14.15 -9.15
CA GLY A 148 14.88 -14.72 -10.47
C GLY A 148 13.75 -15.77 -10.45
N PRO A 149 13.80 -16.77 -9.54
CA PRO A 149 12.70 -17.71 -9.36
C PRO A 149 11.38 -17.05 -8.95
N PHE A 150 11.41 -16.04 -8.08
CA PHE A 150 10.21 -15.33 -7.64
C PHE A 150 9.59 -14.50 -8.77
N LEU A 151 10.39 -13.72 -9.51
CA LEU A 151 9.96 -12.88 -10.63
C LEU A 151 9.27 -13.68 -11.73
N LYS A 152 9.78 -14.89 -12.03
CA LYS A 152 9.16 -15.84 -12.97
C LYS A 152 7.72 -16.24 -12.61
N THR A 153 7.34 -16.02 -11.35
CA THR A 153 5.99 -16.37 -10.87
C THR A 153 5.03 -15.20 -10.87
N LEU A 154 5.50 -13.99 -11.19
CA LEU A 154 4.69 -12.77 -11.15
C LEU A 154 3.96 -12.49 -12.47
N VAL A 155 4.53 -12.96 -13.58
CA VAL A 155 3.95 -12.86 -14.93
C VAL A 155 4.27 -14.13 -15.72
N PRO A 156 3.41 -14.58 -16.64
CA PRO A 156 3.68 -15.75 -17.47
C PRO A 156 4.81 -15.47 -18.47
N GLU A 157 5.54 -16.51 -18.85
CA GLU A 157 6.66 -16.41 -19.82
C GLU A 157 6.20 -15.91 -21.20
N THR A 158 4.94 -16.15 -21.57
CA THR A 158 4.34 -15.61 -22.81
C THR A 158 4.20 -14.10 -22.81
N MET A 159 4.23 -13.47 -21.63
CA MET A 159 4.19 -12.02 -21.48
C MET A 159 5.59 -11.45 -21.28
N PHE A 160 6.36 -11.97 -20.32
CA PHE A 160 7.75 -11.59 -20.16
C PHE A 160 8.57 -12.78 -19.68
N ASN A 161 9.47 -13.26 -20.54
CA ASN A 161 10.27 -14.45 -20.26
C ASN A 161 11.50 -14.11 -19.40
N TYR A 162 11.33 -14.08 -18.07
CA TYR A 162 12.44 -13.94 -17.13
C TYR A 162 13.49 -15.06 -17.25
N SER A 163 13.14 -16.24 -17.77
CA SER A 163 14.08 -17.35 -17.99
C SER A 163 15.04 -17.11 -19.15
N ALA A 164 14.81 -16.10 -19.99
CA ALA A 164 15.69 -15.75 -21.10
C ALA A 164 16.94 -14.96 -20.68
N TYR A 165 17.03 -14.56 -19.41
CA TYR A 165 18.09 -13.67 -18.91
C TYR A 165 19.10 -14.42 -18.05
N GLY A 166 20.38 -14.21 -18.33
CA GLY A 166 21.49 -14.69 -17.54
C GLY A 166 21.87 -13.73 -16.41
N PRO A 167 22.78 -14.14 -15.51
CA PRO A 167 23.34 -13.30 -14.44
C PRO A 167 23.72 -11.87 -14.88
N GLU A 168 24.49 -11.77 -15.95
CA GLU A 168 24.99 -10.52 -16.51
C GLU A 168 23.86 -9.57 -16.95
N ASP A 169 22.71 -10.09 -17.34
CA ASP A 169 21.59 -9.29 -17.82
C ASP A 169 20.85 -8.55 -16.71
N PHE A 170 20.98 -9.02 -15.46
CA PHE A 170 20.42 -8.35 -14.28
C PHE A 170 21.14 -7.04 -13.95
N TYR A 171 22.30 -6.75 -14.56
CA TYR A 171 22.98 -5.44 -14.50
C TYR A 171 22.32 -4.36 -15.38
N GLY A 172 21.03 -4.48 -15.68
CA GLY A 172 20.23 -3.44 -16.32
C GLY A 172 19.60 -3.82 -17.65
N LYS A 173 20.07 -4.89 -18.33
CA LYS A 173 19.47 -5.32 -19.61
C LYS A 173 18.05 -5.81 -19.40
N MET A 174 17.84 -6.74 -18.47
CA MET A 174 16.52 -7.29 -18.14
C MET A 174 15.56 -6.17 -17.72
N GLN A 175 16.00 -5.26 -16.85
CA GLN A 175 15.19 -4.14 -16.37
C GLN A 175 14.81 -3.20 -17.51
N LYS A 176 15.75 -2.88 -18.41
CA LYS A 176 15.48 -2.08 -19.60
C LYS A 176 14.45 -2.77 -20.49
N ASP A 177 14.63 -4.06 -20.77
CA ASP A 177 13.73 -4.82 -21.64
C ASP A 177 12.33 -4.94 -21.00
N TYR A 178 12.24 -5.11 -19.69
CA TYR A 178 10.97 -5.11 -18.95
C TYR A 178 10.24 -3.75 -19.03
N VAL A 179 10.98 -2.65 -18.92
CA VAL A 179 10.43 -1.29 -19.08
C VAL A 179 9.98 -1.03 -20.52
N LEU A 180 10.78 -1.41 -21.51
CA LEU A 180 10.41 -1.28 -22.92
C LEU A 180 9.15 -2.09 -23.22
N TYR A 181 9.09 -3.34 -22.76
CA TYR A 181 7.90 -4.17 -22.87
C TYR A 181 6.66 -3.50 -22.27
N SER A 182 6.79 -2.92 -21.07
CA SER A 182 5.69 -2.22 -20.37
C SER A 182 5.17 -1.00 -21.14
N ILE A 183 6.05 -0.31 -21.87
CA ILE A 183 5.71 0.86 -22.68
C ILE A 183 5.06 0.44 -24.00
N GLU A 184 5.60 -0.60 -24.64
CA GLU A 184 5.11 -1.11 -25.93
C GLU A 184 3.80 -1.91 -25.79
N ASN A 185 3.54 -2.46 -24.60
CA ASN A 185 2.37 -3.28 -24.29
C ASN A 185 1.62 -2.70 -23.08
N PRO A 186 1.02 -1.50 -23.18
CA PRO A 186 0.40 -0.83 -22.04
C PRO A 186 -0.71 -1.66 -21.38
N ASP A 187 -1.39 -2.52 -22.13
CA ASP A 187 -2.44 -3.42 -21.62
C ASP A 187 -1.94 -4.45 -20.61
N ALA A 188 -0.63 -4.75 -20.59
CA ALA A 188 -0.02 -5.63 -19.59
C ALA A 188 -0.24 -5.10 -18.16
N GLN A 189 -0.28 -3.78 -17.98
CA GLN A 189 -0.57 -3.14 -16.70
C GLN A 189 -2.03 -3.33 -16.23
N TYR A 190 -2.98 -3.62 -17.14
CA TYR A 190 -4.35 -4.00 -16.77
C TYR A 190 -4.49 -5.51 -16.49
N THR A 191 -3.44 -6.29 -16.77
CA THR A 191 -3.47 -7.73 -16.61
C THR A 191 -2.72 -8.18 -15.35
N TYR A 192 -1.47 -7.73 -15.17
CA TYR A 192 -0.62 -8.16 -14.05
C TYR A 192 -0.10 -7.01 -13.21
N SER A 193 -0.15 -7.22 -11.89
CA SER A 193 0.28 -6.25 -10.89
C SER A 193 1.76 -5.88 -10.96
N GLN A 194 2.62 -6.79 -11.42
CA GLN A 194 4.07 -6.55 -11.50
C GLN A 194 4.37 -5.31 -12.35
N PHE A 195 3.61 -5.09 -13.43
CA PHE A 195 3.76 -3.91 -14.27
C PHE A 195 3.28 -2.62 -13.57
N ASN A 196 2.28 -2.71 -12.68
CA ASN A 196 1.81 -1.57 -11.90
C ASN A 196 2.85 -1.10 -10.88
N VAL A 197 3.55 -2.03 -10.22
CA VAL A 197 4.55 -1.71 -9.20
C VAL A 197 5.97 -1.50 -9.77
N ASN A 198 6.17 -1.71 -11.07
CA ASN A 198 7.46 -1.50 -11.69
C ASN A 198 7.88 -0.02 -11.66
N ARG A 199 9.05 0.25 -11.07
CA ARG A 199 9.67 1.57 -11.03
C ARG A 199 10.91 1.57 -11.89
N TRP A 200 11.13 2.65 -12.64
CA TRP A 200 12.39 2.86 -13.37
C TRP A 200 12.94 4.28 -13.21
N PRO A 201 14.25 4.50 -13.41
CA PRO A 201 14.91 5.75 -13.02
C PRO A 201 14.50 6.98 -13.83
N GLN A 202 14.13 6.80 -15.10
CA GLN A 202 13.72 7.89 -15.99
C GLN A 202 12.32 8.37 -15.56
N PHE A 203 12.26 9.50 -14.85
CA PHE A 203 11.03 10.02 -14.25
C PHE A 203 9.94 10.37 -15.27
N GLY A 204 10.31 11.04 -16.37
CA GLY A 204 9.37 11.46 -17.41
C GLY A 204 8.58 10.28 -17.99
N SER A 205 9.27 9.28 -18.53
CA SER A 205 8.64 8.08 -19.11
C SER A 205 7.90 7.26 -18.06
N PHE A 206 8.42 7.18 -16.83
CA PHE A 206 7.71 6.54 -15.74
C PHE A 206 6.38 7.21 -15.43
N SER A 207 6.41 8.53 -15.23
CA SER A 207 5.24 9.31 -14.82
C SER A 207 4.13 9.30 -15.86
N THR A 208 4.46 8.99 -17.13
CA THR A 208 3.51 8.95 -18.24
C THR A 208 3.08 7.54 -18.63
N ALA A 209 3.95 6.54 -18.53
CA ALA A 209 3.66 5.19 -19.01
C ALA A 209 3.13 4.26 -17.91
N ASN A 210 3.60 4.40 -16.66
CA ASN A 210 3.00 3.66 -15.55
C ASN A 210 1.70 4.35 -15.14
N PHE A 211 0.54 3.69 -15.25
CA PHE A 211 -0.73 4.34 -14.94
C PHE A 211 -1.16 4.21 -13.48
N PHE A 212 -0.43 3.44 -12.68
CA PHE A 212 -0.81 3.16 -11.29
C PHE A 212 0.02 3.99 -10.32
N LEU A 213 1.33 3.73 -10.23
CA LEU A 213 2.18 4.36 -9.21
C LEU A 213 2.18 5.90 -9.31
N PRO A 214 2.24 6.55 -10.49
CA PRO A 214 2.18 8.00 -10.56
C PRO A 214 0.89 8.60 -9.99
N VAL A 215 -0.24 7.90 -10.10
CA VAL A 215 -1.53 8.35 -9.57
C VAL A 215 -1.48 8.41 -8.04
N TYR A 216 -1.05 7.31 -7.42
CA TYR A 216 -1.02 7.21 -5.95
C TYR A 216 0.19 7.91 -5.34
N ASN A 217 1.28 8.08 -6.08
CA ASN A 217 2.38 8.96 -5.69
C ASN A 217 2.08 10.44 -5.94
N ASN A 218 0.91 10.77 -6.46
CA ASN A 218 0.47 12.15 -6.70
C ASN A 218 1.45 12.92 -7.61
N VAL A 219 2.04 12.22 -8.58
CA VAL A 219 2.98 12.75 -9.60
C VAL A 219 2.50 12.52 -11.03
N ASN A 220 1.29 11.96 -11.20
CA ASN A 220 0.65 11.83 -12.50
C ASN A 220 0.40 13.23 -13.11
N ARG A 221 0.55 13.32 -14.43
CA ARG A 221 0.34 14.57 -15.16
C ARG A 221 -1.15 14.76 -15.45
N CYS A 222 -1.75 15.83 -14.91
CA CYS A 222 -3.06 16.30 -15.35
C CYS A 222 -2.87 17.31 -16.49
N LEU A 223 -3.55 17.09 -17.62
CA LEU A 223 -3.49 18.01 -18.76
C LEU A 223 -4.24 19.31 -18.44
N PRO A 224 -3.84 20.46 -19.04
CA PRO A 224 -4.63 21.69 -18.94
C PRO A 224 -6.07 21.44 -19.38
N GLY A 225 -7.04 21.80 -18.54
CA GLY A 225 -8.47 21.59 -18.78
C GLY A 225 -9.03 20.27 -18.22
N ASP A 226 -8.18 19.35 -17.76
CA ASP A 226 -8.62 18.12 -17.09
C ASP A 226 -8.94 18.39 -15.61
N ASN A 227 -10.08 19.05 -15.39
CA ASN A 227 -10.55 19.42 -14.06
C ASN A 227 -10.79 18.19 -13.17
N GLN A 228 -11.18 17.06 -13.76
CA GLN A 228 -11.42 15.81 -13.02
C GLN A 228 -10.12 15.24 -12.49
N CYS A 229 -9.06 15.17 -13.32
CA CYS A 229 -7.75 14.72 -12.86
C CYS A 229 -7.21 15.59 -11.71
N ILE A 230 -7.32 16.92 -11.84
CA ILE A 230 -6.87 17.85 -10.80
C ILE A 230 -7.68 17.68 -9.51
N TYR A 231 -9.00 17.50 -9.64
CA TYR A 231 -9.88 17.23 -8.51
C TYR A 231 -9.51 15.92 -7.81
N ASP A 232 -9.38 14.82 -8.56
CA ASP A 232 -9.07 13.51 -8.01
C ASP A 232 -7.69 13.46 -7.36
N GLN A 233 -6.71 14.15 -7.94
CA GLN A 233 -5.38 14.29 -7.34
C GLN A 233 -5.48 14.98 -5.96
N LYS A 234 -6.25 16.08 -5.86
CA LYS A 234 -6.48 16.76 -4.58
C LYS A 234 -7.26 15.89 -3.59
N ARG A 235 -8.28 15.17 -4.06
CA ARG A 235 -9.12 14.28 -3.26
C ARG A 235 -8.31 13.14 -2.64
N ARG A 236 -7.54 12.41 -3.46
CA ARG A 236 -6.64 11.34 -2.97
C ARG A 236 -5.68 11.85 -1.91
N LYS A 237 -5.02 12.99 -2.16
CA LYS A 237 -4.14 13.64 -1.19
C LYS A 237 -4.89 13.98 0.10
N ALA A 238 -6.09 14.56 0.00
CA ALA A 238 -6.90 14.91 1.16
C ALA A 238 -7.31 13.67 1.97
N ASN A 239 -7.64 12.56 1.31
CA ASN A 239 -7.93 11.29 1.98
C ASN A 239 -6.72 10.77 2.75
N PHE A 240 -5.56 10.70 2.10
CA PHE A 240 -4.33 10.26 2.79
C PHE A 240 -3.99 11.15 4.00
N LEU A 241 -4.26 12.45 3.93
CA LEU A 241 -4.03 13.38 5.04
C LEU A 241 -5.04 13.26 6.19
N LYS A 242 -6.06 12.40 6.10
CA LYS A 242 -6.94 12.07 7.24
C LYS A 242 -6.26 11.15 8.26
N LEU A 243 -5.16 10.49 7.89
CA LEU A 243 -4.38 9.64 8.79
C LEU A 243 -3.79 10.49 9.93
N GLU A 244 -3.82 9.94 11.13
CA GLU A 244 -3.13 10.52 12.30
C GLU A 244 -1.64 10.17 12.27
N GLU A 245 -1.31 8.95 11.83
CA GLU A 245 0.06 8.46 11.70
C GLU A 245 0.22 7.53 10.50
N ALA A 246 1.39 7.58 9.86
CA ALA A 246 1.80 6.64 8.83
C ALA A 246 3.24 6.16 9.10
N HIS A 247 3.40 4.85 9.25
CA HIS A 247 4.65 4.18 9.56
C HIS A 247 5.09 3.33 8.37
N PHE A 248 6.30 3.57 7.87
CA PHE A 248 6.84 2.88 6.71
C PHE A 248 8.10 2.12 7.11
N PHE A 249 8.02 0.79 7.08
CA PHE A 249 9.13 -0.10 7.35
C PHE A 249 9.66 -0.64 6.04
N ALA A 250 10.86 -0.24 5.65
CA ALA A 250 11.54 -0.79 4.48
C ALA A 250 12.12 -2.17 4.81
N SER A 251 11.98 -3.12 3.89
CA SER A 251 12.86 -4.29 3.84
C SER A 251 14.01 -3.96 2.91
N PRO A 252 15.24 -4.46 3.14
CA PRO A 252 16.20 -4.57 2.05
C PRO A 252 15.51 -5.32 0.89
N ALA A 253 15.54 -4.71 -0.29
CA ALA A 253 15.33 -5.43 -1.55
C ALA A 253 16.52 -6.39 -1.75
#